data_AF-A0A6P4JJZ6-F1
#
_entry.id   AF-A0A6P4JJZ6-F1
#
_cell.length_a   1.000
_cell.length_b   1.000
_cell.length_c   1.000
_cell.angle_alpha   90.00
_cell.angle_beta   90.00
_cell.angle_gamma   90.00
#
_symmetry.space_group_name_H-M   'P 1'
#
loop_
_entity.id
_entity.type
_entity.pdbx_description
1 polymer ?
#
loop_
_entity_poly.entity_id
_entity_poly.type
_entity_poly.pdbx_seq_one_letter_code
_entity_poly.pdbx_strand_id
1 'polypeptide(L)'
;MENWCPNSSGEARPFMAHMVRPQGFSLEQLRLTLGHSAIREQCYFIFGTNNILEIIAGFDHLLSQEEIEFGADRLAAIHVTGMMVYLLHHENMASTQVKRTLFMQRCFEYLACTEETYVHHLCSQILGLLEASDSEVMLNLILCFRVASPLSLMARVVANCLLWAMLARLTDLGLDSHRLRPCPALLLVVAMVNPRVYVESYMHALHLVVRLISCLLIVGPLAGNGQILCQEIGVPPELLELTKEDSAILFRWLTAIVQDLRPQMLSGDLGHLEERLVLLEAICELMQVLHGHLIKCYQANTQALTLTEESHEDENHI
;
A
#
# COMPACT_ATOMS: atom_id res chain seq x y z
N MET A 1 20.97 -32.48 -49.52
CA MET A 1 21.48 -32.65 -48.14
C MET A 1 21.97 -31.29 -47.69
N GLU A 2 21.06 -30.34 -47.53
CA GLU A 2 20.30 -30.05 -46.30
C GLU A 2 21.20 -29.47 -45.21
N ASN A 3 21.51 -28.18 -45.39
CA ASN A 3 21.80 -27.25 -44.31
C ASN A 3 20.49 -26.94 -43.60
N TRP A 4 20.36 -27.35 -42.34
CA TRP A 4 19.25 -26.97 -41.49
C TRP A 4 19.72 -25.88 -40.52
N CYS A 5 19.37 -24.63 -40.84
CA CYS A 5 19.35 -23.52 -39.89
C CYS A 5 18.06 -23.63 -39.06
N PRO A 6 18.10 -23.66 -37.73
CA PRO A 6 16.90 -23.44 -36.94
C PRO A 6 16.65 -21.93 -36.90
N ASN A 7 15.55 -21.52 -37.50
CA ASN A 7 15.03 -20.16 -37.47
C ASN A 7 14.89 -19.65 -36.03
N SER A 8 15.40 -18.44 -35.85
CA SER A 8 14.99 -17.46 -34.88
C SER A 8 13.47 -17.40 -34.71
N SER A 9 12.98 -17.93 -33.60
CA SER A 9 11.77 -17.46 -32.92
C SER A 9 12.08 -17.42 -31.44
N GLY A 10 12.87 -16.42 -31.07
CA GLY A 10 13.01 -15.97 -29.68
C GLY A 10 11.73 -15.30 -29.23
N GLU A 11 10.64 -16.04 -29.15
CA GLU A 11 9.54 -15.68 -28.28
C GLU A 11 9.90 -16.18 -26.89
N ALA A 12 10.59 -15.32 -26.14
CA ALA A 12 10.63 -15.43 -24.70
C ALA A 12 9.18 -15.35 -24.20
N ARG A 13 8.52 -16.51 -24.08
CA ARG A 13 7.26 -16.62 -23.35
C ARG A 13 7.54 -16.10 -21.93
N PRO A 14 6.86 -15.06 -21.44
CA PRO A 14 7.04 -14.60 -20.07
C PRO A 14 6.32 -15.61 -19.17
N PHE A 15 6.99 -16.71 -18.87
CA PHE A 15 6.49 -17.83 -18.08
C PHE A 15 6.63 -17.53 -16.56
N MET A 16 6.18 -16.35 -16.11
CA MET A 16 6.07 -15.97 -14.68
C MET A 16 5.05 -14.81 -14.49
N ALA A 17 3.95 -14.81 -15.22
CA ALA A 17 3.02 -13.67 -15.25
C ALA A 17 1.74 -13.84 -14.41
N HIS A 18 1.53 -14.96 -13.69
CA HIS A 18 0.16 -15.36 -13.30
C HIS A 18 -0.25 -15.38 -11.83
N MET A 19 0.61 -15.38 -10.81
CA MET A 19 0.12 -15.46 -9.41
C MET A 19 1.08 -14.68 -8.50
N VAL A 20 0.90 -13.42 -8.11
CA VAL A 20 -0.27 -12.68 -7.63
C VAL A 20 -0.18 -11.27 -8.22
N ARG A 21 -0.68 -11.07 -9.44
CA ARG A 21 -0.86 -9.73 -9.99
C ARG A 21 -2.05 -9.06 -9.30
N PRO A 22 -2.07 -7.73 -9.10
CA PRO A 22 -3.34 -7.03 -8.90
C PRO A 22 -4.28 -7.48 -10.01
N GLN A 23 -5.41 -8.11 -9.65
CA GLN A 23 -6.46 -8.35 -10.64
C GLN A 23 -7.03 -7.01 -11.13
N GLY A 24 -6.67 -5.92 -10.46
CA GLY A 24 -7.23 -4.62 -10.73
C GLY A 24 -8.71 -4.64 -10.43
N PHE A 25 -9.40 -3.62 -10.91
CA PHE A 25 -10.86 -3.65 -10.93
C PHE A 25 -11.33 -3.81 -12.37
N SER A 26 -12.39 -4.57 -12.56
CA SER A 26 -13.17 -4.55 -13.79
C SER A 26 -13.93 -3.24 -13.91
N LEU A 27 -14.32 -2.89 -15.14
CA LEU A 27 -15.16 -1.73 -15.38
C LEU A 27 -16.56 -1.93 -14.78
N GLU A 28 -17.05 -3.16 -14.72
CA GLU A 28 -18.30 -3.54 -14.07
C GLU A 28 -18.23 -3.29 -12.56
N GLN A 29 -17.12 -3.65 -11.91
CA GLN A 29 -16.92 -3.33 -10.49
C GLN A 29 -16.90 -1.81 -10.27
N LEU A 30 -16.20 -1.03 -11.11
CA LEU A 30 -16.22 0.43 -11.02
C LEU A 30 -17.64 0.99 -11.13
N ARG A 31 -18.42 0.52 -12.12
CA ARG A 31 -19.80 0.93 -12.33
C ARG A 31 -20.70 0.57 -11.14
N LEU A 32 -20.54 -0.64 -10.59
CA LEU A 32 -21.30 -1.11 -9.44
C LEU A 32 -20.99 -0.29 -8.19
N THR A 33 -19.70 -0.09 -7.88
CA THR A 33 -19.25 0.69 -6.73
C THR A 33 -19.75 2.14 -6.83
N LEU A 34 -19.67 2.76 -8.01
CA LEU A 34 -20.18 4.12 -8.20
C LEU A 34 -21.70 4.21 -8.20
N GLY A 35 -22.41 3.18 -8.66
CA GLY A 35 -23.87 3.09 -8.58
C GLY A 35 -24.40 3.13 -7.15
N HIS A 36 -23.62 2.64 -6.19
CA HIS A 36 -23.94 2.68 -4.76
C HIS A 36 -23.36 3.89 -4.03
N SER A 37 -22.63 4.77 -4.72
CA SER A 37 -21.96 5.91 -4.12
C SER A 37 -22.84 7.16 -4.03
N ALA A 38 -22.41 8.12 -3.21
CA ALA A 38 -23.08 9.41 -3.07
C ALA A 38 -22.96 10.32 -4.32
N ILE A 39 -22.14 9.95 -5.31
CA ILE A 39 -21.90 10.73 -6.54
C ILE A 39 -22.50 10.06 -7.79
N ARG A 40 -23.36 9.05 -7.61
CA ARG A 40 -23.92 8.24 -8.71
C ARG A 40 -24.62 9.09 -9.77
N GLU A 41 -25.31 10.17 -9.36
CA GLU A 41 -26.16 10.99 -10.22
C GLU A 41 -25.33 11.88 -11.16
N GLN A 42 -24.09 12.18 -10.76
CA GLN A 42 -23.14 12.95 -11.56
C GLN A 42 -22.29 12.03 -12.46
N CYS A 43 -22.26 10.72 -12.18
CA CYS A 43 -21.38 9.76 -12.85
C CYS A 43 -22.02 8.98 -14.00
N TYR A 44 -23.17 9.38 -14.55
CA TYR A 44 -23.85 8.61 -15.60
C TYR A 44 -22.99 8.37 -16.86
N PHE A 45 -22.01 9.22 -17.14
CA PHE A 45 -21.11 9.07 -18.30
C PHE A 45 -20.32 7.75 -18.29
N ILE A 46 -20.06 7.13 -17.13
CA ILE A 46 -19.31 5.87 -17.02
C ILE A 46 -20.03 4.68 -17.68
N PHE A 47 -21.34 4.79 -17.91
CA PHE A 47 -22.16 3.80 -18.59
C PHE A 47 -22.19 4.00 -20.11
N GLY A 48 -21.78 5.18 -20.60
CA GLY A 48 -21.79 5.53 -22.01
C GLY A 48 -20.55 5.09 -22.79
N THR A 49 -19.49 4.66 -22.10
CA THR A 49 -18.20 4.32 -22.73
C THR A 49 -17.46 3.19 -22.00
N ASN A 50 -16.62 2.48 -22.74
CA ASN A 50 -15.64 1.53 -22.21
C ASN A 50 -14.20 2.09 -22.29
N ASN A 51 -14.03 3.30 -22.84
CA ASN A 51 -12.74 3.93 -23.01
C ASN A 51 -12.31 4.63 -21.71
N ILE A 52 -11.23 4.13 -21.10
CA ILE A 52 -10.70 4.67 -19.84
C ILE A 52 -10.33 6.15 -19.93
N LEU A 53 -9.89 6.64 -21.09
CA LEU A 53 -9.53 8.05 -21.26
C LEU A 53 -10.76 8.95 -21.29
N GLU A 54 -11.87 8.47 -21.84
CA GLU A 54 -13.15 9.19 -21.80
C GLU A 54 -13.75 9.18 -20.40
N ILE A 55 -13.61 8.07 -19.67
CA ILE A 55 -13.99 7.99 -18.25
C ILE A 55 -13.20 9.02 -17.43
N ILE A 56 -11.87 9.06 -17.58
CA ILE A 56 -11.02 10.06 -16.90
C ILE A 56 -11.45 11.47 -17.28
N ALA A 57 -11.68 11.75 -18.57
CA ALA A 57 -12.12 13.07 -19.02
C ALA A 57 -13.47 13.49 -18.42
N GLY A 58 -14.42 12.56 -18.28
CA GLY A 58 -15.71 12.80 -17.63
C GLY A 58 -15.54 13.19 -16.16
N PHE A 59 -14.71 12.46 -15.41
CA PHE A 59 -14.40 12.82 -14.03
C PHE A 59 -13.62 14.13 -13.94
N ASP A 60 -12.65 14.37 -14.82
CA ASP A 60 -11.87 15.61 -14.84
C ASP A 60 -12.76 16.84 -15.05
N HIS A 61 -13.79 16.71 -15.89
CA HIS A 61 -14.80 17.75 -16.10
C HIS A 61 -15.59 18.00 -14.81
N LEU A 62 -16.14 16.94 -14.22
CA LEU A 62 -16.93 16.98 -13.00
C LEU A 62 -16.15 17.58 -11.81
N LEU A 63 -14.89 17.20 -11.62
CA LEU A 63 -14.01 17.78 -10.60
C LEU A 63 -13.63 19.23 -10.91
N SER A 64 -13.55 19.63 -12.19
CA SER A 64 -13.22 21.02 -12.58
C SER A 64 -14.35 22.01 -12.36
N GLN A 65 -15.60 21.53 -12.45
CA GLN A 65 -16.79 22.34 -12.24
C GLN A 65 -17.18 22.42 -10.75
N GLU A 66 -16.43 21.73 -9.88
CA GLU A 66 -16.73 21.62 -8.44
C GLU A 66 -18.18 21.16 -8.16
N GLU A 67 -18.72 20.29 -9.02
CA GLU A 67 -20.09 19.79 -8.92
C GLU A 67 -20.30 18.87 -7.69
N ILE A 68 -19.21 18.39 -7.08
CA ILE A 68 -19.26 17.58 -5.87
C ILE A 68 -19.06 18.46 -4.64
N GLU A 69 -20.14 18.68 -3.89
CA GLU A 69 -20.06 19.37 -2.61
C GLU A 69 -19.20 18.61 -1.57
N PHE A 70 -18.65 19.35 -0.61
CA PHE A 70 -17.88 18.78 0.49
C PHE A 70 -18.70 17.82 1.35
N GLY A 71 -18.13 16.65 1.65
CA GLY A 71 -18.71 15.67 2.55
C GLY A 71 -17.94 14.35 2.48
N ALA A 72 -17.82 13.65 3.61
CA ALA A 72 -17.03 12.42 3.69
C ALA A 72 -17.51 11.35 2.71
N ASP A 73 -18.83 11.17 2.54
CA ASP A 73 -19.41 10.17 1.64
C ASP A 73 -19.10 10.44 0.17
N ARG A 74 -19.17 11.71 -0.23
CA ARG A 74 -18.89 12.14 -1.60
C ARG A 74 -17.39 12.11 -1.90
N LEU A 75 -16.56 12.57 -0.96
CA LEU A 75 -15.12 12.50 -1.11
C LEU A 75 -14.59 11.06 -1.09
N ALA A 76 -15.18 10.18 -0.28
CA ALA A 76 -14.88 8.75 -0.31
C ALA A 76 -15.08 8.17 -1.71
N ALA A 77 -16.20 8.52 -2.36
CA ALA A 77 -16.48 8.07 -3.71
C ALA A 77 -15.46 8.59 -4.74
N ILE A 78 -14.98 9.83 -4.60
CA ILE A 78 -13.91 10.38 -5.45
C ILE A 78 -12.61 9.61 -5.25
N HIS A 79 -12.18 9.40 -4.01
CA HIS A 79 -10.96 8.64 -3.70
C HIS A 79 -11.04 7.21 -4.24
N VAL A 80 -12.18 6.54 -4.01
CA VAL A 80 -12.45 5.20 -4.54
C VAL A 80 -12.39 5.18 -6.06
N THR A 81 -12.97 6.18 -6.73
CA THR A 81 -12.88 6.33 -8.19
C THR A 81 -11.44 6.41 -8.64
N GLY A 82 -10.63 7.29 -8.03
CA GLY A 82 -9.22 7.46 -8.36
C GLY A 82 -8.45 6.14 -8.24
N MET A 83 -8.65 5.42 -7.13
CA MET A 83 -8.02 4.12 -6.89
C MET A 83 -8.46 3.06 -7.91
N MET A 84 -9.77 2.95 -8.16
CA MET A 84 -10.31 1.95 -9.08
C MET A 84 -9.92 2.22 -10.53
N VAL A 85 -9.95 3.47 -10.99
CA VAL A 85 -9.49 3.88 -12.32
C VAL A 85 -7.98 3.64 -12.48
N TYR A 86 -7.18 3.93 -11.45
CA TYR A 86 -5.74 3.64 -11.44
C TYR A 86 -5.44 2.15 -11.57
N LEU A 87 -6.33 1.28 -11.09
CA LEU A 87 -6.17 -0.18 -11.15
C LEU A 87 -7.04 -0.86 -12.21
N LEU A 88 -7.87 -0.12 -12.95
CA LEU A 88 -8.75 -0.66 -13.97
C LEU A 88 -8.00 -1.46 -15.05
N HIS A 89 -8.40 -2.72 -15.23
CA HIS A 89 -7.77 -3.59 -16.22
C HIS A 89 -8.25 -3.25 -17.65
N HIS A 90 -7.32 -3.04 -18.58
CA HIS A 90 -7.63 -2.82 -20.00
C HIS A 90 -6.42 -3.15 -20.89
N GLU A 91 -6.64 -3.25 -22.20
CA GLU A 91 -5.63 -3.74 -23.17
C GLU A 91 -4.34 -2.90 -23.23
N ASN A 92 -4.40 -1.61 -22.89
CA ASN A 92 -3.29 -0.67 -23.08
C ASN A 92 -2.88 0.06 -21.78
N MET A 93 -2.59 -0.72 -20.73
CA MET A 93 -2.19 -0.21 -19.41
C MET A 93 -1.00 0.76 -19.45
N ALA A 94 0.00 0.49 -20.30
CA ALA A 94 1.24 1.27 -20.35
C ALA A 94 1.00 2.69 -20.91
N SER A 95 0.21 2.84 -21.98
CA SER A 95 -0.03 4.14 -22.59
C SER A 95 -0.87 5.09 -21.72
N THR A 96 -1.69 4.53 -20.82
CA THR A 96 -2.62 5.31 -19.98
C THR A 96 -2.09 5.55 -18.57
N GLN A 97 -0.99 4.91 -18.19
CA GLN A 97 -0.43 4.94 -16.84
C GLN A 97 -0.24 6.36 -16.31
N VAL A 98 0.39 7.25 -17.09
CA VAL A 98 0.63 8.64 -16.67
C VAL A 98 -0.68 9.38 -16.37
N LYS A 99 -1.66 9.29 -17.29
CA LYS A 99 -2.96 9.95 -17.11
C LYS A 99 -3.71 9.41 -15.90
N ARG A 100 -3.65 8.11 -15.65
CA ARG A 100 -4.28 7.46 -14.49
C ARG A 100 -3.63 7.88 -13.17
N THR A 101 -2.30 7.98 -13.14
CA THR A 101 -1.57 8.49 -11.96
C THR A 101 -1.96 9.93 -11.65
N LEU A 102 -1.98 10.80 -12.66
CA LEU A 102 -2.39 12.21 -12.50
C LEU A 102 -3.86 12.32 -12.05
N PHE A 103 -4.74 11.52 -12.63
CA PHE A 103 -6.15 11.46 -12.23
C PHE A 103 -6.30 11.03 -10.77
N MET A 104 -5.59 9.98 -10.35
CA MET A 104 -5.61 9.51 -8.97
C MET A 104 -5.10 10.58 -8.00
N GLN A 105 -3.99 11.25 -8.34
CA GLN A 105 -3.47 12.37 -7.55
C GLN A 105 -4.53 13.45 -7.37
N ARG A 106 -5.15 13.89 -8.47
CA ARG A 106 -6.21 14.90 -8.47
C ARG A 106 -7.40 14.49 -7.60
N CYS A 107 -7.80 13.22 -7.63
CA CYS A 107 -8.87 12.70 -6.78
C CYS A 107 -8.55 12.87 -5.29
N PHE A 108 -7.31 12.58 -4.86
CA PHE A 108 -6.90 12.74 -3.46
C PHE A 108 -6.65 14.20 -3.04
N GLU A 109 -6.37 15.08 -3.99
CA GLU A 109 -6.18 16.51 -3.74
C GLU A 109 -7.52 17.28 -3.72
N TYR A 110 -8.58 16.69 -4.25
CA TYR A 110 -9.89 17.33 -4.31
C TYR A 110 -10.48 17.53 -2.91
N LEU A 111 -10.68 18.79 -2.51
CA LEU A 111 -11.25 19.17 -1.21
C LEU A 111 -10.57 18.46 -0.02
N ALA A 112 -9.25 18.24 -0.12
CA ALA A 112 -8.48 17.50 0.87
C ALA A 112 -8.59 18.14 2.27
N CYS A 113 -8.93 17.31 3.27
CA CYS A 113 -8.97 17.70 4.68
C CYS A 113 -8.34 16.59 5.53
N THR A 114 -7.38 16.97 6.37
CA THR A 114 -6.57 16.04 7.18
C THR A 114 -6.99 16.01 8.65
N GLU A 115 -8.09 16.66 9.02
CA GLU A 115 -8.63 16.60 10.39
C GLU A 115 -8.98 15.16 10.78
N GLU A 116 -8.56 14.72 11.97
CA GLU A 116 -8.66 13.32 12.40
C GLU A 116 -10.10 12.78 12.35
N THR A 117 -11.07 13.57 12.82
CA THR A 117 -12.49 13.21 12.78
C THR A 117 -12.98 13.03 11.35
N TYR A 118 -12.60 13.92 10.44
CA TYR A 118 -12.96 13.84 9.03
C TYR A 118 -12.31 12.62 8.36
N VAL A 119 -11.01 12.41 8.58
CA VAL A 119 -10.26 11.26 8.06
C VAL A 119 -10.87 9.95 8.55
N HIS A 120 -11.29 9.88 9.82
CA HIS A 120 -11.94 8.70 10.37
C HIS A 120 -13.22 8.35 9.59
N HIS A 121 -14.13 9.32 9.44
CA HIS A 121 -15.39 9.12 8.72
C HIS A 121 -15.14 8.77 7.25
N LEU A 122 -14.22 9.48 6.60
CA LEU A 122 -13.83 9.21 5.22
C LEU A 122 -13.31 7.78 5.04
N CYS A 123 -12.43 7.31 5.93
CA CYS A 123 -11.92 5.93 5.88
C CYS A 123 -13.04 4.90 6.06
N SER A 124 -13.97 5.14 7.00
CA SER A 124 -15.14 4.26 7.18
C SER A 124 -15.96 4.14 5.90
N GLN A 125 -16.19 5.26 5.20
CA GLN A 125 -16.95 5.26 3.94
C GLN A 125 -16.20 4.57 2.79
N ILE A 126 -14.88 4.79 2.68
CA ILE A 126 -14.05 4.10 1.68
C ILE A 126 -14.10 2.57 1.90
N LEU A 127 -13.97 2.11 3.14
CA LEU A 127 -14.06 0.68 3.48
C LEU A 127 -15.44 0.10 3.17
N GLY A 128 -16.51 0.89 3.36
CA GLY A 128 -17.88 0.50 3.02
C GLY A 128 -18.10 0.36 1.51
N LEU A 129 -17.51 1.23 0.69
CA LEU A 129 -17.66 1.20 -0.77
C LEU A 129 -16.89 0.07 -1.46
N LEU A 130 -15.72 -0.30 -0.93
CA LEU A 130 -14.81 -1.23 -1.60
C LEU A 130 -14.94 -2.69 -1.15
N GLU A 131 -15.81 -3.02 -0.19
CA GLU A 131 -15.87 -4.36 0.42
C GLU A 131 -14.47 -4.85 0.85
N ALA A 132 -13.71 -4.00 1.54
CA ALA A 132 -12.31 -4.26 1.93
C ALA A 132 -12.12 -5.40 2.97
N SER A 133 -13.11 -6.27 3.14
CA SER A 133 -12.99 -7.60 3.75
C SER A 133 -12.53 -8.67 2.74
N ASP A 134 -12.74 -8.44 1.45
CA ASP A 134 -12.28 -9.32 0.39
C ASP A 134 -10.76 -9.23 0.19
N SER A 135 -10.10 -10.38 0.09
CA SER A 135 -8.64 -10.43 0.02
C SER A 135 -8.05 -9.90 -1.29
N GLU A 136 -8.77 -10.01 -2.41
CA GLU A 136 -8.34 -9.45 -3.69
C GLU A 136 -8.44 -7.93 -3.67
N VAL A 137 -9.51 -7.40 -3.08
CA VAL A 137 -9.66 -5.96 -2.82
C VAL A 137 -8.53 -5.46 -1.92
N MET A 138 -8.22 -6.16 -0.82
CA MET A 138 -7.11 -5.76 0.06
C MET A 138 -5.78 -5.69 -0.71
N LEU A 139 -5.48 -6.69 -1.55
CA LEU A 139 -4.27 -6.69 -2.39
C LEU A 139 -4.24 -5.51 -3.36
N ASN A 140 -5.36 -5.23 -4.02
CA ASN A 140 -5.51 -4.07 -4.89
C ASN A 140 -5.24 -2.77 -4.12
N LEU A 141 -5.81 -2.60 -2.93
CA LEU A 141 -5.60 -1.40 -2.11
C LEU A 141 -4.16 -1.25 -1.62
N ILE A 142 -3.51 -2.33 -1.19
CA ILE A 142 -2.09 -2.31 -0.83
C ILE A 142 -1.26 -1.76 -1.99
N LEU A 143 -1.50 -2.26 -3.20
CA LEU A 143 -0.76 -1.85 -4.39
C LEU A 143 -1.06 -0.39 -4.76
N CYS A 144 -2.34 0.00 -4.69
CA CYS A 144 -2.76 1.36 -4.95
C CYS A 144 -2.10 2.35 -3.99
N PHE A 145 -2.07 2.04 -2.69
CA PHE A 145 -1.54 2.94 -1.67
C PHE A 145 -0.02 3.11 -1.74
N ARG A 146 0.72 2.07 -2.17
CA ARG A 146 2.15 2.22 -2.48
C ARG A 146 2.39 3.29 -3.55
N VAL A 147 1.49 3.40 -4.54
CA VAL A 147 1.61 4.39 -5.62
C VAL A 147 0.99 5.74 -5.25
N ALA A 148 -0.13 5.77 -4.53
CA ALA A 148 -0.86 6.98 -4.21
C ALA A 148 -0.20 7.82 -3.11
N SER A 149 0.38 7.17 -2.09
CA SER A 149 1.00 7.83 -0.94
C SER A 149 2.13 8.84 -1.25
N PRO A 150 2.97 8.69 -2.29
CA PRO A 150 3.90 9.75 -2.69
C PRO A 150 3.24 10.92 -3.44
N LEU A 151 2.02 10.75 -3.97
CA LEU A 151 1.40 11.75 -4.86
C LEU A 151 0.73 12.89 -4.11
N SER A 152 0.16 12.66 -2.92
CA SER A 152 -0.42 13.72 -2.11
C SER A 152 -0.38 13.41 -0.61
N LEU A 153 -0.41 14.47 0.21
CA LEU A 153 -0.48 14.35 1.67
C LEU A 153 -1.73 13.57 2.10
N MET A 154 -2.87 13.90 1.53
CA MET A 154 -4.15 13.25 1.80
C MET A 154 -4.14 11.76 1.44
N ALA A 155 -3.56 11.42 0.27
CA ALA A 155 -3.40 10.02 -0.14
C ALA A 155 -2.57 9.24 0.89
N ARG A 156 -1.52 9.85 1.43
CA ARG A 156 -0.67 9.21 2.44
C ARG A 156 -1.39 9.00 3.78
N VAL A 157 -2.17 9.98 4.23
CA VAL A 157 -2.98 9.88 5.46
C VAL A 157 -4.03 8.79 5.33
N VAL A 158 -4.81 8.83 4.25
CA VAL A 158 -5.87 7.86 3.96
C VAL A 158 -5.27 6.46 3.81
N ALA A 159 -4.17 6.32 3.07
CA ALA A 159 -3.43 5.06 2.95
C ALA A 159 -3.04 4.50 4.30
N ASN A 160 -2.39 5.30 5.16
CA ASN A 160 -1.95 4.84 6.47
C ASN A 160 -3.14 4.34 7.32
N CYS A 161 -4.21 5.14 7.40
CA CYS A 161 -5.40 4.81 8.19
C CYS A 161 -6.11 3.54 7.67
N LEU A 162 -6.26 3.40 6.35
CA LEU A 162 -6.93 2.25 5.74
C LEU A 162 -6.09 0.96 5.83
N LEU A 163 -4.77 1.06 5.66
CA LEU A 163 -3.86 -0.09 5.84
C LEU A 163 -3.92 -0.60 7.28
N TRP A 164 -3.97 0.30 8.27
CA TRP A 164 -4.19 -0.08 9.67
C TRP A 164 -5.55 -0.73 9.91
N ALA A 165 -6.61 -0.22 9.29
CA ALA A 165 -7.94 -0.82 9.40
C ALA A 165 -7.99 -2.24 8.82
N MET A 166 -7.37 -2.46 7.65
CA MET A 166 -7.25 -3.79 7.04
C MET A 166 -6.41 -4.73 7.92
N LEU A 167 -5.29 -4.24 8.48
CA LEU A 167 -4.45 -5.02 9.38
C LEU A 167 -5.19 -5.42 10.67
N ALA A 168 -5.96 -4.50 11.26
CA ALA A 168 -6.77 -4.76 12.43
C ALA A 168 -7.78 -5.89 12.21
N ARG A 169 -8.43 -5.91 11.04
CA ARG A 169 -9.39 -6.96 10.66
C ARG A 169 -8.73 -8.33 10.56
N LEU A 170 -7.49 -8.39 10.05
CA LEU A 170 -6.76 -9.65 9.94
C LEU A 170 -6.18 -10.14 11.28
N THR A 171 -6.01 -9.27 12.26
CA THR A 171 -5.25 -9.59 13.48
C THR A 171 -6.06 -9.49 14.78
N ASP A 172 -7.37 -9.25 14.65
CA ASP A 172 -8.33 -9.12 15.74
C ASP A 172 -7.88 -8.14 16.85
N LEU A 173 -7.23 -7.06 16.44
CA LEU A 173 -6.65 -6.06 17.36
C LEU A 173 -7.71 -5.16 18.03
N GLY A 174 -8.98 -5.24 17.61
CA GLY A 174 -10.05 -4.39 18.14
C GLY A 174 -9.80 -2.89 17.93
N LEU A 175 -9.31 -2.50 16.76
CA LEU A 175 -9.01 -1.09 16.47
C LEU A 175 -10.26 -0.34 16.01
N ASP A 176 -10.92 0.33 16.94
CA ASP A 176 -12.21 1.02 16.71
C ASP A 176 -12.11 2.33 15.91
N SER A 177 -10.92 2.93 15.84
CA SER A 177 -10.70 4.21 15.16
C SER A 177 -9.70 4.12 14.00
N HIS A 178 -10.09 4.70 12.87
CA HIS A 178 -9.25 4.91 11.69
C HIS A 178 -8.45 6.21 11.83
N ARG A 179 -7.20 6.09 12.27
CA ARG A 179 -6.29 7.21 12.52
C ARG A 179 -4.84 6.78 12.28
N LEU A 180 -3.94 7.76 12.21
CA LEU A 180 -2.51 7.51 12.27
C LEU A 180 -2.14 6.83 13.59
N ARG A 181 -1.20 5.90 13.53
CA ARG A 181 -0.80 5.09 14.69
C ARG A 181 0.71 5.08 14.84
N PRO A 182 1.19 4.99 16.10
CA PRO A 182 2.61 4.93 16.38
C PRO A 182 3.24 3.68 15.78
N CYS A 183 4.45 3.79 15.23
CA CYS A 183 5.18 2.63 14.70
C CYS A 183 5.32 1.46 15.70
N PRO A 184 5.55 1.70 17.01
CA PRO A 184 5.53 0.63 18.01
C PRO A 184 4.24 -0.22 18.05
N ALA A 185 3.09 0.31 17.60
CA ALA A 185 1.88 -0.49 17.48
C ALA A 185 2.03 -1.64 16.47
N LEU A 186 2.93 -1.54 15.49
CA LEU A 186 3.21 -2.62 14.54
C LEU A 186 3.84 -3.83 15.25
N LEU A 187 4.60 -3.61 16.32
CA LEU A 187 5.20 -4.69 17.09
C LEU A 187 4.15 -5.51 17.83
N LEU A 188 3.10 -4.86 18.33
CA LEU A 188 1.96 -5.55 18.93
C LEU A 188 1.27 -6.44 17.90
N VAL A 189 1.07 -5.93 16.69
CA VAL A 189 0.51 -6.74 15.59
C VAL A 189 1.38 -7.96 15.34
N VAL A 190 2.68 -7.77 15.18
CA VAL A 190 3.64 -8.86 14.91
C VAL A 190 3.62 -9.92 16.02
N ALA A 191 3.46 -9.51 17.28
CA ALA A 191 3.32 -10.44 18.40
C ALA A 191 1.97 -11.18 18.41
N MET A 192 0.90 -10.55 17.90
CA MET A 192 -0.46 -11.08 17.89
C MET A 192 -0.79 -11.91 16.66
N VAL A 193 -0.07 -11.74 15.55
CA VAL A 193 -0.21 -12.56 14.33
C VAL A 193 0.10 -14.00 14.70
N ASN A 194 -0.95 -14.75 15.03
CA ASN A 194 -0.85 -16.15 15.34
C ASN A 194 -1.10 -16.94 14.05
N PRO A 195 -0.05 -17.54 13.47
CA PRO A 195 -0.15 -18.31 12.25
C PRO A 195 -1.16 -19.48 12.32
N ARG A 196 -1.55 -19.91 13.52
CA ARG A 196 -2.40 -21.09 13.75
C ARG A 196 -3.89 -20.80 13.84
N VAL A 197 -4.32 -19.54 13.78
CA VAL A 197 -5.72 -19.13 14.01
C VAL A 197 -6.51 -18.91 12.71
N TYR A 198 -5.83 -18.83 11.55
CA TYR A 198 -6.48 -18.62 10.26
C TYR A 198 -7.09 -19.91 9.71
N VAL A 199 -8.43 -19.95 9.65
CA VAL A 199 -9.24 -21.17 9.49
C VAL A 199 -9.26 -21.74 8.07
N GLU A 200 -8.86 -20.99 7.03
CA GLU A 200 -9.01 -21.45 5.63
C GLU A 200 -7.74 -21.39 4.75
N SER A 201 -6.79 -20.47 4.99
CA SER A 201 -5.42 -20.55 4.44
C SER A 201 -4.46 -19.65 5.22
N TYR A 202 -3.66 -20.25 6.09
CA TYR A 202 -2.64 -19.53 6.86
C TYR A 202 -1.65 -18.76 5.95
N MET A 203 -1.23 -19.37 4.84
CA MET A 203 -0.25 -18.76 3.92
C MET A 203 -0.80 -17.51 3.26
N HIS A 204 -2.06 -17.53 2.85
CA HIS A 204 -2.74 -16.37 2.26
C HIS A 204 -2.88 -15.23 3.28
N ALA A 205 -3.36 -15.53 4.48
CA ALA A 205 -3.48 -14.51 5.53
C ALA A 205 -2.12 -13.90 5.91
N LEU A 206 -1.08 -14.74 6.04
CA LEU A 206 0.27 -14.27 6.33
C LEU A 206 0.84 -13.40 5.21
N HIS A 207 0.59 -13.76 3.95
CA HIS A 207 0.98 -12.97 2.78
C HIS A 207 0.36 -11.57 2.81
N LEU A 208 -0.94 -11.47 3.10
CA LEU A 208 -1.62 -10.19 3.27
C LEU A 208 -1.01 -9.37 4.42
N VAL A 209 -0.77 -10.00 5.58
CA VAL A 209 -0.18 -9.33 6.75
C VAL A 209 1.21 -8.78 6.43
N VAL A 210 2.10 -9.58 5.81
CA VAL A 210 3.45 -9.14 5.42
C VAL A 210 3.37 -7.97 4.44
N ARG A 211 2.47 -8.04 3.45
CA ARG A 211 2.29 -6.97 2.46
C ARG A 211 1.71 -5.68 3.07
N LEU A 212 0.76 -5.80 4.01
CA LEU A 212 0.21 -4.67 4.76
C LEU A 212 1.28 -4.00 5.61
N ILE A 213 2.04 -4.77 6.40
CA ILE A 213 3.14 -4.24 7.21
C ILE A 213 4.18 -3.56 6.31
N SER A 214 4.56 -4.21 5.21
CA SER A 214 5.47 -3.63 4.23
C SER A 214 4.97 -2.30 3.68
N CYS A 215 3.69 -2.24 3.29
CA CYS A 215 3.08 -1.01 2.80
C CYS A 215 2.99 0.08 3.89
N LEU A 216 2.60 -0.26 5.12
CA LEU A 216 2.55 0.65 6.26
C LEU A 216 3.91 1.31 6.52
N LEU A 217 4.98 0.51 6.46
CA LEU A 217 6.34 1.02 6.62
C LEU A 217 6.72 1.99 5.49
N ILE A 218 6.39 1.66 4.23
CA ILE A 218 6.67 2.50 3.06
C ILE A 218 5.88 3.81 3.09
N VAL A 219 4.59 3.77 3.46
CA VAL A 219 3.75 4.99 3.49
C VAL A 219 3.95 5.84 4.75
N GLY A 220 4.52 5.25 5.80
CA GLY A 220 4.79 5.90 7.07
C GLY A 220 6.29 6.14 7.30
N PRO A 221 6.93 5.37 8.20
CA PRO A 221 8.27 5.66 8.71
C PRO A 221 9.39 5.66 7.66
N LEU A 222 9.27 4.82 6.63
CA LEU A 222 10.31 4.68 5.61
C LEU A 222 10.07 5.57 4.39
N ALA A 223 8.95 6.30 4.36
CA ALA A 223 8.80 7.41 3.44
C ALA A 223 9.87 8.45 3.79
N GLY A 224 10.62 8.93 2.81
CA GLY A 224 11.66 9.97 3.01
C GLY A 224 11.15 11.27 3.65
N ASN A 225 9.82 11.40 3.82
CA ASN A 225 9.11 12.58 4.30
C ASN A 225 8.19 12.25 5.51
N GLY A 226 8.48 11.20 6.30
CA GLY A 226 7.64 10.81 7.45
C GLY A 226 7.50 11.93 8.51
N GLN A 227 8.58 12.66 8.78
CA GLN A 227 8.56 13.83 9.68
C GLN A 227 7.70 14.98 9.12
N ILE A 228 7.77 15.22 7.81
CA ILE A 228 6.95 16.24 7.13
C ILE A 228 5.47 15.88 7.27
N LEU A 229 5.11 14.60 7.07
CA LEU A 229 3.74 14.13 7.29
C LEU A 229 3.24 14.44 8.70
N CYS A 230 4.04 14.16 9.73
CA CYS A 230 3.67 14.47 11.11
C CYS A 230 3.48 15.97 11.34
N GLN A 231 4.38 16.81 10.80
CA GLN A 231 4.29 18.26 10.91
C GLN A 231 3.03 18.83 10.25
N GLU A 232 2.73 18.41 9.02
CA GLU A 232 1.56 18.88 8.25
C GLU A 232 0.21 18.49 8.91
N ILE A 233 0.20 17.44 9.72
CA ILE A 233 -1.01 16.96 10.43
C ILE A 233 -1.05 17.48 11.88
N GLY A 234 0.05 18.08 12.36
CA GLY A 234 0.15 18.57 13.74
C GLY A 234 0.32 17.48 14.78
N VAL A 235 0.96 16.35 14.43
CA VAL A 235 1.29 15.26 15.36
C VAL A 235 2.80 15.19 15.63
N PRO A 236 3.25 14.61 16.75
CA PRO A 236 4.67 14.50 17.06
C PRO A 236 5.43 13.67 16.00
N PRO A 237 6.65 14.07 15.60
CA PRO A 237 7.44 13.35 14.60
C PRO A 237 7.76 11.91 15.02
N GLU A 238 7.87 11.65 16.33
CA GLU A 238 8.15 10.34 16.92
C GLU A 238 7.02 9.34 16.66
N LEU A 239 5.81 9.81 16.32
CA LEU A 239 4.67 8.95 15.98
C LEU A 239 5.04 8.00 14.83
N LEU A 240 5.70 8.51 13.80
CA LEU A 240 6.09 7.72 12.62
C LEU A 240 7.57 7.40 12.60
N GLU A 241 8.24 7.43 13.75
CA GLU A 241 9.64 7.02 13.83
C GLU A 241 9.75 5.50 13.98
N LEU A 242 10.54 4.88 13.11
CA LEU A 242 10.89 3.46 13.23
C LEU A 242 12.30 3.35 13.83
N THR A 243 12.36 2.95 15.10
CA THR A 243 13.63 2.80 15.79
C THR A 243 14.45 1.63 15.25
N LYS A 244 15.74 1.61 15.59
CA LYS A 244 16.63 0.49 15.27
C LYS A 244 16.17 -0.80 15.95
N GLU A 245 15.70 -0.70 17.19
CA GLU A 245 15.17 -1.80 17.99
C GLU A 245 13.92 -2.40 17.34
N ASP A 246 12.97 -1.55 16.94
CA ASP A 246 11.74 -1.99 16.26
C ASP A 246 12.05 -2.69 14.94
N SER A 247 12.97 -2.10 14.15
CA SER A 247 13.44 -2.66 12.89
C SER A 247 14.08 -4.04 13.08
N ALA A 248 14.87 -4.21 14.14
CA ALA A 248 15.50 -5.48 14.46
C ALA A 248 14.48 -6.55 14.88
N ILE A 249 13.40 -6.17 15.59
CA ILE A 249 12.31 -7.08 15.94
C ILE A 249 11.58 -7.55 14.67
N LEU A 250 11.22 -6.62 13.78
CA LEU A 250 10.59 -6.94 12.50
C LEU A 250 11.46 -7.87 11.65
N PHE A 251 12.77 -7.61 11.58
CA PHE A 251 13.70 -8.45 10.84
C PHE A 251 13.79 -9.87 11.41
N ARG A 252 13.79 -10.03 12.74
CA ARG A 252 13.77 -11.35 13.40
C ARG A 252 12.47 -12.09 13.13
N TRP A 253 11.33 -11.41 13.17
CA TRP A 253 10.04 -12.00 12.84
C TRP A 253 10.00 -12.53 11.40
N LEU A 254 10.46 -11.75 10.43
CA LEU A 254 10.56 -12.18 9.04
C LEU A 254 11.51 -13.36 8.87
N THR A 255 12.63 -13.36 9.59
CA THR A 255 13.59 -14.48 9.58
C THR A 255 12.96 -15.76 10.11
N ALA A 256 12.15 -15.69 11.18
CA ALA A 256 11.45 -16.84 11.73
C ALA A 256 10.46 -17.43 10.71
N ILE A 257 9.70 -16.59 10.01
CA ILE A 257 8.81 -17.05 8.94
C ILE A 257 9.58 -17.78 7.84
N VAL A 258 10.71 -17.22 7.37
CA VAL A 258 11.55 -17.86 6.34
C VAL A 258 12.08 -19.22 6.82
N GLN A 259 12.47 -19.32 8.09
CA GLN A 259 12.94 -20.58 8.68
C GLN A 259 11.82 -21.63 8.74
N ASP A 260 10.59 -21.23 9.03
CA ASP A 260 9.42 -22.13 9.04
C ASP A 260 9.01 -22.59 7.65
N LEU A 261 9.17 -21.74 6.63
CA LEU A 261 8.85 -22.06 5.23
C LEU A 261 9.89 -22.96 4.56
N ARG A 262 11.17 -22.84 4.92
CA ARG A 262 12.28 -23.52 4.25
C ARG A 262 12.12 -25.06 4.16
N PRO A 263 11.75 -25.79 5.23
CA PRO A 263 11.54 -27.24 5.15
C PRO A 263 10.38 -27.62 4.21
N GLN A 264 9.32 -26.79 4.17
CA GLN A 264 8.13 -27.02 3.35
C GLN A 264 8.40 -26.80 1.86
N MET A 265 9.38 -25.96 1.53
CA MET A 265 9.86 -25.76 0.15
C MET A 265 10.67 -26.97 -0.35
N LEU A 266 11.32 -27.70 0.56
CA LEU A 266 12.19 -28.84 0.23
C LEU A 266 11.43 -30.17 0.20
N SER A 267 10.24 -30.24 0.79
CA SER A 267 9.46 -31.49 0.93
C SER A 267 8.75 -31.96 -0.34
N GLY A 268 8.91 -31.26 -1.48
CA GLY A 268 8.39 -31.70 -2.79
C GLY A 268 6.86 -31.59 -2.96
N ASP A 269 6.16 -31.00 -1.99
CA ASP A 269 4.73 -30.70 -2.08
C ASP A 269 4.52 -29.48 -3.00
N LEU A 270 4.24 -29.75 -4.27
CA LEU A 270 4.04 -28.76 -5.31
C LEU A 270 2.70 -28.00 -5.18
N GLY A 271 1.74 -28.49 -4.39
CA GLY A 271 0.38 -27.96 -4.35
C GLY A 271 0.27 -26.51 -3.85
N HIS A 272 1.23 -26.07 -3.02
CA HIS A 272 1.29 -24.73 -2.45
C HIS A 272 2.63 -24.02 -2.71
N LEU A 273 3.44 -24.54 -3.64
CA LEU A 273 4.78 -24.01 -3.90
C LEU A 273 4.73 -22.54 -4.35
N GLU A 274 3.76 -22.19 -5.18
CA GLU A 274 3.62 -20.85 -5.74
C GLU A 274 3.24 -19.81 -4.69
N GLU A 275 2.25 -20.08 -3.83
CA GLU A 275 1.89 -19.21 -2.70
C GLU A 275 3.08 -18.98 -1.75
N ARG A 276 3.85 -20.03 -1.47
CA ARG A 276 5.07 -19.94 -0.65
C ARG A 276 6.14 -19.08 -1.30
N LEU A 277 6.33 -19.18 -2.62
CA LEU A 277 7.28 -18.34 -3.36
C LEU A 277 6.89 -16.86 -3.34
N VAL A 278 5.62 -16.55 -3.54
CA VAL A 278 5.11 -15.17 -3.51
C VAL A 278 5.25 -14.56 -2.11
N LEU A 279 4.99 -15.35 -1.06
CA LEU A 279 5.23 -14.94 0.33
C LEU A 279 6.73 -14.67 0.57
N LEU A 280 7.61 -15.57 0.13
CA LEU A 280 9.06 -15.38 0.26
C LEU A 280 9.54 -14.12 -0.48
N GLU A 281 9.02 -13.83 -1.66
CA GLU A 281 9.32 -12.61 -2.41
C GLU A 281 8.94 -11.37 -1.59
N ALA A 282 7.71 -11.32 -1.07
CA ALA A 282 7.24 -10.20 -0.25
C ALA A 282 8.08 -10.02 1.04
N ILE A 283 8.49 -11.12 1.66
CA ILE A 283 9.38 -11.10 2.83
C ILE A 283 10.76 -10.54 2.45
N CYS A 284 11.35 -11.03 1.36
CA CYS A 284 12.65 -10.59 0.88
C CYS A 284 12.66 -9.09 0.54
N GLU A 285 11.64 -8.60 -0.17
CA GLU A 285 11.46 -7.17 -0.44
C GLU A 285 11.45 -6.35 0.86
N LEU A 286 10.67 -6.78 1.84
CA LEU A 286 10.58 -6.08 3.12
C LEU A 286 11.90 -6.13 3.90
N MET A 287 12.56 -7.28 3.93
CA MET A 287 13.86 -7.42 4.59
C MET A 287 14.92 -6.51 3.95
N GLN A 288 14.92 -6.35 2.63
CA GLN A 288 15.82 -5.42 1.92
C GLN A 288 15.56 -3.97 2.34
N VAL A 289 14.29 -3.56 2.39
CA VAL A 289 13.88 -2.22 2.80
C VAL A 289 14.29 -1.93 4.26
N LEU A 290 14.03 -2.88 5.18
CA LEU A 290 14.45 -2.77 6.59
C LEU A 290 15.97 -2.74 6.74
N HIS A 291 16.70 -3.54 5.96
CA HIS A 291 18.16 -3.55 5.99
C HIS A 291 18.73 -2.19 5.54
N GLY A 292 18.17 -1.60 4.48
CA GLY A 292 18.55 -0.26 4.04
C GLY A 292 18.31 0.80 5.13
N HIS A 293 17.20 0.71 5.87
CA HIS A 293 16.93 1.59 7.01
C HIS A 293 17.93 1.41 8.15
N LEU A 294 18.20 0.15 8.54
CA LEU A 294 19.17 -0.16 9.60
C LEU A 294 20.56 0.40 9.27
N ILE A 295 21.03 0.27 8.02
CA ILE A 295 22.31 0.86 7.58
C ILE A 295 22.32 2.37 7.81
N LYS A 296 21.24 3.08 7.44
CA LYS A 296 21.13 4.54 7.65
C LYS A 296 21.20 4.90 9.14
N CYS A 297 20.50 4.14 10.00
CA CYS A 297 20.58 4.36 11.45
C CYS A 297 22.00 4.17 11.98
N TYR A 298 22.72 3.14 11.52
CA TYR A 298 24.11 2.91 11.92
C TYR A 298 25.03 4.05 11.45
N GLN A 299 24.89 4.51 10.21
CA GLN A 299 25.69 5.61 9.66
C GLN A 299 25.43 6.92 10.39
N ALA A 300 24.17 7.25 10.71
CA ALA A 300 23.81 8.43 11.47
C ALA A 300 24.42 8.41 12.89
N ASN A 301 24.41 7.26 13.55
CA ASN A 301 25.04 7.11 14.87
C ASN A 301 26.57 7.27 14.80
N THR A 302 27.24 6.77 13.76
CA THR A 302 28.68 6.97 13.58
C THR A 302 29.04 8.43 13.32
N GLN A 303 28.23 9.15 12.53
CA GLN A 303 28.42 10.59 12.27
C GLN A 303 28.16 11.46 13.50
N ALA A 304 27.16 11.10 14.32
CA ALA A 304 26.90 11.79 15.58
C ALA A 304 28.06 11.65 16.58
N LEU A 305 28.66 10.45 16.65
CA LEU A 305 29.82 10.18 17.51
C LEU A 305 31.05 11.01 17.10
N THR A 306 31.32 11.13 15.80
CA THR A 306 32.44 11.96 15.31
C THR A 306 32.23 13.45 15.58
N LEU A 307 31.00 13.96 15.48
CA LEU A 307 30.70 15.36 15.77
C LEU A 307 30.79 15.69 17.27
N THR A 308 30.42 14.74 18.14
CA THR A 308 30.62 14.90 19.59
C THR A 308 32.08 14.88 19.99
N GLU A 309 32.92 14.07 19.32
CA GLU A 309 34.37 14.05 19.55
C GLU A 309 35.03 15.38 19.12
N GLU A 310 34.65 15.93 17.96
CA GLU A 310 35.15 17.25 17.50
C GLU A 310 34.72 18.41 18.43
N SER A 311 33.47 18.38 18.95
CA SER A 311 33.01 19.41 19.89
C SER A 311 33.70 19.39 21.27
N HIS A 312 34.18 18.21 21.70
CA HIS A 312 34.94 18.06 22.94
C HIS A 312 36.44 18.39 22.77
N GLU A 313 36.98 18.35 21.55
CA GLU A 313 38.33 18.83 21.27
C GLU A 313 38.40 20.38 21.24
N ASP A 314 37.35 21.05 20.76
CA ASP A 314 37.27 22.52 20.75
C ASP A 314 37.03 23.14 22.14
N GLU A 315 36.33 22.46 23.06
CA GLU A 315 36.14 22.94 24.45
C GLU A 315 37.38 22.77 25.34
N ASN A 316 38.34 21.92 24.95
CA ASN A 316 39.59 21.70 25.70
C ASN A 316 40.75 22.64 25.27
N HIS A 317 40.46 23.60 24.40
CA HIS A 317 41.42 24.59 23.90
C HIS A 317 41.13 26.05 24.30
N ILE A 318 40.34 26.29 25.35
CA ILE A 318 40.17 27.60 25.99
C ILE A 318 40.81 27.63 27.39
#